data_AF-A0A5J9UV42-F1
#
_entry.id   AF-A0A5J9UV42-F1
#
_cell.length_a   1.000
_cell.length_b   1.000
_cell.length_c   1.000
_cell.angle_alpha   90.00
_cell.angle_beta   90.00
_cell.angle_gamma   90.00
#
_symmetry.space_group_name_H-M   'P 1'
#
loop_
_entity.id
_entity.type
_entity.pdbx_description
1 polymer ?
#
loop_
_entity_poly.entity_id
_entity_poly.type
_entity_poly.pdbx_seq_one_letter_code
_entity_poly.pdbx_strand_id
1 'polypeptide(L)'
;MWTESPLLRDVGAALLTAVVAAAVLRFWEVVANRQLLDQKLCRKLVHITVGFAYFLMWPLFSSNDVYAPFLAPLIIELNIVKVTLIGLGIVKDEGVVNSMTRHGDRRELLKGPLYYACAATLTTIIFWRTSPISIVVLCNLFAGDVVESLPISTRLDDNLTVPLASALVGALVFHFIGVRNLCCMSSDGSNISTIVQMVFAGSSK
;
A
#
# COMPACT_ATOMS: atom_id res chain seq x y z
N MET A 1 20.90 -25.65 14.78
CA MET A 1 20.62 -24.97 13.51
C MET A 1 19.15 -24.61 13.54
N TRP A 2 18.83 -23.35 13.82
CA TRP A 2 17.53 -22.87 14.29
C TRP A 2 16.38 -23.28 13.38
N THR A 3 15.56 -24.20 13.85
CA THR A 3 14.19 -24.38 13.38
C THR A 3 13.36 -23.22 13.93
N GLU A 4 13.56 -22.02 13.37
CA GLU A 4 12.70 -20.86 13.64
C GLU A 4 11.27 -21.24 13.27
N SER A 5 10.35 -21.24 14.24
CA SER A 5 8.93 -21.40 13.92
C SER A 5 8.53 -20.27 12.97
N PRO A 6 7.84 -20.53 11.85
CA PRO A 6 7.43 -19.50 10.89
C PRO A 6 6.74 -18.30 11.55
N LEU A 7 5.97 -18.58 12.61
CA LEU A 7 5.33 -17.59 13.47
C LEU A 7 6.32 -16.65 14.18
N LEU A 8 7.43 -17.14 14.73
CA LEU A 8 8.41 -16.31 15.43
C LEU A 8 9.06 -15.31 14.49
N ARG A 9 9.38 -15.75 13.26
CA ARG A 9 9.90 -14.88 12.21
C ARG A 9 8.86 -13.82 11.83
N ASP A 10 7.61 -14.21 11.63
CA ASP A 10 6.55 -13.28 11.21
C ASP A 10 6.21 -12.26 12.31
N VAL A 11 6.26 -12.66 13.58
CA VAL A 11 6.16 -11.74 14.72
C VAL A 11 7.36 -10.79 14.76
N GLY A 12 8.59 -11.30 14.57
CA GLY A 12 9.78 -10.45 14.48
C GLY A 12 9.71 -9.45 13.33
N ALA A 13 9.24 -9.88 12.16
CA ALA A 13 9.02 -9.04 11.00
C ALA A 13 7.93 -7.98 11.26
N ALA A 14 6.83 -8.35 11.92
CA ALA A 14 5.77 -7.42 12.32
C ALA A 14 6.30 -6.34 13.27
N LEU A 15 7.09 -6.73 14.28
CA LEU A 15 7.72 -5.79 15.22
C LEU A 15 8.68 -4.83 14.51
N LEU A 16 9.54 -5.34 13.63
CA LEU A 16 10.45 -4.52 12.86
C LEU A 16 9.69 -3.54 11.94
N THR A 17 8.67 -4.04 11.25
CA THR A 17 7.79 -3.22 10.39
C THR A 17 7.11 -2.13 11.21
N ALA A 18 6.64 -2.45 12.41
CA ALA A 18 6.01 -1.51 13.31
C ALA A 18 6.97 -0.39 13.75
N VAL A 19 8.20 -0.74 14.11
CA VAL A 19 9.24 0.24 14.49
C VAL A 19 9.56 1.18 13.32
N VAL A 20 9.76 0.64 12.12
CA VAL A 20 10.08 1.44 10.93
C VAL A 20 8.90 2.35 10.57
N ALA A 21 7.69 1.82 10.49
CA ALA A 21 6.50 2.61 10.17
C ALA A 21 6.25 3.71 11.21
N ALA A 22 6.41 3.40 12.50
CA ALA A 22 6.30 4.39 13.57
C ALA A 22 7.38 5.48 13.45
N ALA A 23 8.63 5.12 13.14
CA ALA A 23 9.70 6.10 12.95
C ALA A 23 9.42 7.04 11.77
N VAL A 24 8.94 6.52 10.63
CA VAL A 24 8.56 7.34 9.47
C VAL A 24 7.39 8.26 9.80
N LEU A 25 6.35 7.75 10.48
CA LEU A 25 5.22 8.57 10.92
C LEU A 25 5.67 9.69 11.87
N ARG A 26 6.49 9.37 12.88
CA ARG A 26 7.02 10.37 13.82
C ARG A 26 7.87 11.43 13.13
N PHE A 27 8.68 11.04 12.15
CA PHE A 27 9.45 12.00 11.35
C PHE A 27 8.52 13.02 10.69
N TRP A 28 7.45 12.58 10.04
CA TRP A 28 6.50 13.48 9.38
C TRP A 28 5.65 14.31 10.34
N GLU A 29 5.24 13.75 11.49
CA GLU A 29 4.58 14.51 12.55
C GLU A 29 5.48 15.68 13.01
N VAL A 30 6.78 15.45 13.18
CA VAL A 30 7.75 16.51 13.55
C VAL A 30 7.91 17.55 12.45
N VAL A 31 8.04 17.11 11.18
CA VAL A 31 8.14 18.02 10.02
C VAL A 31 6.89 18.89 9.89
N ALA A 32 5.71 18.30 10.04
CA ALA A 32 4.43 19.01 9.97
C ALA A 32 4.24 20.00 11.13
N ASN A 33 4.60 19.61 12.35
CA ASN A 33 4.52 20.48 13.53
C ASN A 33 5.47 21.68 13.45
N ARG A 34 6.60 21.52 12.76
CA ARG A 34 7.53 22.62 12.47
C ARG A 34 7.09 23.49 11.29
N GLN A 35 5.96 23.18 10.66
CA GLN A 35 5.41 23.89 9.50
C GLN A 35 6.43 24.03 8.35
N LEU A 36 7.30 23.03 8.18
CA LEU A 36 8.34 23.07 7.14
C LEU A 36 7.76 22.86 5.74
N LEU A 37 6.58 22.23 5.64
CA LEU A 37 5.89 21.93 4.40
C LEU A 37 4.39 22.22 4.55
N ASP A 38 3.75 22.58 3.43
CA ASP A 38 2.29 22.68 3.37
C ASP A 38 1.63 21.37 3.74
N GLN A 39 0.55 21.42 4.53
CA GLN A 39 -0.14 20.21 5.00
C GLN A 39 -0.62 19.32 3.85
N LYS A 40 -1.02 19.93 2.72
CA LYS A 40 -1.42 19.19 1.49
C LYS A 40 -0.28 18.34 0.93
N LEU A 41 0.93 18.88 0.89
CA LEU A 41 2.12 18.17 0.41
C LEU A 41 2.61 17.17 1.45
N CYS A 42 2.67 17.58 2.72
CA CYS A 42 3.07 16.70 3.82
C CYS A 42 2.23 15.44 3.87
N ARG A 43 0.90 15.57 3.76
CA ARG A 43 -0.01 14.43 3.71
C ARG A 43 0.32 13.48 2.57
N LYS A 44 0.59 13.96 1.35
CA LYS A 44 0.95 13.09 0.21
C LYS A 44 2.26 12.36 0.48
N LEU A 45 3.27 13.07 0.99
CA LEU A 45 4.57 12.48 1.31
C LEU A 45 4.48 11.43 2.43
N VAL A 46 3.60 11.63 3.43
CA VAL A 46 3.32 10.62 4.46
C VAL A 46 2.77 9.33 3.82
N HIS A 47 1.77 9.42 2.95
CA HIS A 47 1.18 8.25 2.29
C HIS A 47 2.21 7.51 1.43
N ILE A 48 2.98 8.24 0.61
CA ILE A 48 4.03 7.68 -0.24
C ILE A 48 5.09 6.96 0.63
N THR A 49 5.69 7.67 1.58
CA THR A 49 6.84 7.12 2.33
C THR A 49 6.45 6.01 3.29
N VAL A 50 5.31 6.10 3.97
CA VAL A 50 4.81 5.03 4.85
C VAL A 50 4.40 3.82 4.01
N GLY A 51 3.74 4.05 2.87
CA GLY A 51 3.34 3.00 1.94
C GLY A 51 4.54 2.22 1.37
N PHE A 52 5.57 2.93 0.89
CA PHE A 52 6.81 2.32 0.42
C PHE A 52 7.56 1.60 1.54
N ALA A 53 7.68 2.20 2.73
CA ALA A 53 8.34 1.56 3.87
C ALA A 53 7.65 0.25 4.25
N TYR A 54 6.31 0.24 4.27
CA TYR A 54 5.52 -0.96 4.50
C TYR A 54 5.74 -2.02 3.42
N PHE A 55 5.67 -1.62 2.14
CA PHE A 55 5.85 -2.54 1.01
C PHE A 55 7.26 -3.15 0.96
N LEU A 56 8.31 -2.42 1.38
CA LEU A 56 9.66 -2.95 1.46
C LEU A 56 9.84 -4.02 2.55
N MET A 57 8.99 -4.02 3.58
CA MET A 57 9.05 -4.99 4.68
C MET A 57 8.27 -6.28 4.39
N TRP A 58 7.38 -6.30 3.39
CA TRP A 58 6.60 -7.48 2.98
C TRP A 58 7.41 -8.76 2.73
N PRO A 59 8.59 -8.72 2.07
CA PRO A 59 9.39 -9.91 1.84
C PRO A 59 9.91 -10.60 3.11
N LEU A 60 9.91 -9.91 4.26
CA LEU A 60 10.34 -10.47 5.55
C LEU A 60 9.33 -11.46 6.15
N PHE A 61 8.06 -11.37 5.74
CA PHE A 61 7.00 -12.25 6.20
C PHE A 61 6.94 -13.55 5.40
N SER A 62 6.46 -14.61 6.04
CA SER A 62 6.18 -15.89 5.40
C SER A 62 5.17 -15.76 4.26
N SER A 63 5.43 -16.42 3.13
CA SER A 63 4.45 -16.52 2.05
C SER A 63 3.41 -17.62 2.28
N ASN A 64 3.75 -18.65 3.06
CA ASN A 64 2.98 -19.90 3.16
C ASN A 64 2.31 -20.09 4.53
N ASP A 65 2.40 -19.09 5.41
CA ASP A 65 1.74 -19.10 6.72
C ASP A 65 0.37 -18.41 6.63
N VAL A 66 -0.63 -18.99 7.30
CA VAL A 66 -2.00 -18.48 7.37
C VAL A 66 -2.08 -17.18 8.19
N TYR A 67 -1.15 -16.97 9.12
CA TYR A 67 -1.15 -15.79 10.00
C TYR A 67 -0.43 -14.57 9.41
N ALA A 68 0.50 -14.77 8.48
CA ALA A 68 1.26 -13.70 7.82
C ALA A 68 0.38 -12.57 7.22
N PRO A 69 -0.74 -12.84 6.50
CA PRO A 69 -1.61 -11.78 5.96
C PRO A 69 -2.26 -10.89 7.02
N PHE A 70 -2.45 -11.39 8.24
CA PHE A 70 -3.06 -10.64 9.35
C PHE A 70 -2.00 -9.93 10.19
N LEU A 71 -0.80 -10.52 10.32
CA LEU A 71 0.30 -9.92 11.07
C LEU A 71 0.98 -8.78 10.30
N ALA A 72 1.07 -8.88 8.98
CA ALA A 72 1.76 -7.87 8.17
C ALA A 72 1.13 -6.47 8.25
N PRO A 73 -0.18 -6.28 8.02
CA PRO A 73 -0.79 -4.96 8.09
C PRO A 73 -1.15 -4.54 9.53
N LEU A 74 -0.78 -5.31 10.56
CA LEU A 74 -1.19 -5.05 11.95
C LEU A 74 -0.87 -3.62 12.41
N ILE A 75 0.29 -3.07 12.02
CA ILE A 75 0.63 -1.68 12.34
C ILE A 75 -0.28 -0.67 11.63
N ILE A 76 -0.72 -0.96 10.40
CA ILE A 76 -1.66 -0.14 9.65
C ILE A 76 -3.04 -0.22 10.31
N GLU A 77 -3.46 -1.39 10.78
CA GLU A 77 -4.72 -1.56 11.53
C GLU A 77 -4.72 -0.74 12.83
N LEU A 78 -3.64 -0.78 13.59
CA LEU A 78 -3.47 0.07 14.77
C LEU A 78 -3.50 1.56 14.40
N ASN A 79 -2.95 1.93 13.24
CA ASN A 79 -3.01 3.30 12.73
C ASN A 79 -4.44 3.71 12.33
N ILE A 80 -5.21 2.83 11.68
CA ILE A 80 -6.63 3.02 11.35
C ILE A 80 -7.42 3.34 12.62
N VAL A 81 -7.21 2.56 13.69
CA VAL A 81 -7.84 2.81 14.99
C VAL A 81 -7.39 4.16 15.55
N LYS A 82 -6.09 4.45 15.58
CA LYS A 82 -5.54 5.74 16.08
C LYS A 82 -6.17 6.93 15.34
N VAL A 83 -6.14 6.92 14.01
CA VAL A 83 -6.63 8.00 13.15
C VAL A 83 -8.15 8.15 13.28
N THR A 84 -8.88 7.04 13.43
CA THR A 84 -10.32 7.07 13.68
C THR A 84 -10.65 7.72 15.03
N LEU A 85 -9.95 7.35 16.10
CA LEU A 85 -10.14 7.94 17.42
C LEU A 85 -9.86 9.45 17.43
N ILE A 86 -8.84 9.90 16.69
CA ILE A 86 -8.51 11.32 16.55
C ILE A 86 -9.57 12.05 15.72
N GLY A 87 -9.99 11.47 14.60
CA GLY A 87 -11.00 12.05 13.72
C GLY A 87 -12.39 12.17 14.37
N LEU A 88 -12.75 11.21 15.22
CA LEU A 88 -13.94 11.28 16.08
C LEU A 88 -13.80 12.26 17.25
N GLY A 89 -12.58 12.71 17.53
CA GLY A 89 -12.28 13.68 18.60
C GLY A 89 -12.18 13.07 19.99
N ILE A 90 -12.07 11.75 20.10
CA ILE A 90 -11.88 11.02 21.36
C ILE A 90 -10.44 11.22 21.86
N VAL A 91 -9.47 11.20 20.95
CA VAL A 91 -8.04 11.45 21.22
C VAL A 91 -7.62 12.75 20.53
N LYS A 92 -6.75 13.54 21.18
CA LYS A 92 -6.17 14.74 20.59
C LYS A 92 -4.71 14.50 20.29
N ASP A 93 -4.32 14.61 19.03
CA ASP A 93 -2.95 14.51 18.55
C ASP A 93 -2.77 15.48 17.38
N GLU A 94 -2.30 16.69 17.71
CA GLU A 94 -2.11 17.76 16.72
C GLU A 94 -1.02 17.40 15.70
N GLY A 95 -0.05 16.55 16.06
CA GLY A 95 0.99 16.11 15.12
C GLY A 95 0.43 15.28 13.97
N VAL A 96 -0.48 14.36 14.30
CA VAL A 96 -1.19 13.57 13.28
C VAL A 96 -2.11 14.45 12.45
N VAL A 97 -2.86 15.35 13.08
CA VAL A 97 -3.75 16.28 12.37
C VAL A 97 -2.96 17.15 11.40
N ASN A 98 -1.85 17.74 11.83
CA ASN A 98 -1.02 18.61 11.01
C ASN A 98 -0.36 17.87 9.83
N SER A 99 0.06 16.62 10.03
CA SER A 99 0.73 15.84 8.99
C SER A 99 -0.24 15.21 7.98
N MET A 100 -1.50 14.95 8.35
CA MET A 100 -2.43 14.16 7.53
C MET A 100 -3.70 14.90 7.08
N THR A 101 -3.88 16.19 7.38
CA THR A 101 -5.06 16.97 6.95
C THR A 101 -4.68 18.09 5.97
N ARG A 102 -5.66 18.75 5.32
CA ARG A 102 -5.40 19.89 4.41
C ARG A 102 -5.58 21.25 5.09
N HIS A 103 -6.51 21.33 6.04
CA HIS A 103 -6.90 22.57 6.71
C HIS A 103 -6.82 22.48 8.23
N GLY A 104 -6.17 21.46 8.78
CA GLY A 104 -6.11 21.21 10.22
C GLY A 104 -7.42 20.69 10.84
N ASP A 105 -8.46 20.41 10.06
CA ASP A 105 -9.68 19.78 10.59
C ASP A 105 -9.47 18.27 10.78
N ARG A 106 -9.49 17.83 12.04
CA ARG A 106 -9.41 16.41 12.44
C ARG A 106 -10.39 15.51 11.69
N ARG A 107 -11.56 16.01 11.25
CA ARG A 107 -12.53 15.19 10.49
C ARG A 107 -12.04 14.81 9.10
N GLU A 108 -11.07 15.52 8.55
CA GLU A 108 -10.45 15.15 7.27
C GLU A 108 -9.66 13.84 7.36
N LEU A 109 -9.20 13.47 8.57
CA LEU A 109 -8.55 12.19 8.82
C LEU A 109 -9.45 11.00 8.45
N LEU A 110 -10.76 11.13 8.68
CA LEU A 110 -11.76 10.09 8.39
C LEU A 110 -12.10 9.96 6.90
N LYS A 111 -11.49 10.78 6.04
CA LYS A 111 -11.67 10.76 4.59
C LYS A 111 -10.45 10.10 3.96
N GLY A 112 -9.64 10.87 3.23
CA GLY A 112 -8.50 10.38 2.45
C GLY A 112 -7.58 9.43 3.25
N PRO A 113 -7.04 9.85 4.40
CA PRO A 113 -6.11 9.03 5.18
C PRO A 113 -6.71 7.69 5.63
N LEU A 114 -7.94 7.70 6.16
CA LEU A 114 -8.61 6.49 6.60
C LEU A 114 -8.93 5.54 5.43
N TYR A 115 -9.51 6.05 4.34
CA TYR A 115 -9.82 5.22 3.16
C TYR A 115 -8.56 4.59 2.57
N TYR A 116 -7.46 5.33 2.55
CA TYR A 116 -6.17 4.85 2.08
C TYR A 116 -5.65 3.68 2.91
N ALA A 117 -5.60 3.84 4.24
CA ALA A 117 -5.11 2.82 5.15
C ALA A 117 -5.99 1.55 5.10
N CYS A 118 -7.32 1.72 5.03
CA CYS A 118 -8.25 0.60 4.86
C CYS A 118 -8.04 -0.13 3.52
N ALA A 119 -7.88 0.60 2.41
CA ALA A 119 -7.66 -0.01 1.10
C ALA A 119 -6.36 -0.83 1.05
N ALA A 120 -5.28 -0.30 1.63
CA ALA A 120 -3.99 -0.99 1.73
C ALA A 120 -4.09 -2.26 2.60
N THR A 121 -4.81 -2.19 3.71
CA THR A 121 -5.03 -3.33 4.63
C THR A 121 -5.87 -4.41 3.96
N LEU A 122 -7.02 -4.06 3.38
CA LEU A 122 -7.90 -5.02 2.69
C LEU A 122 -7.18 -5.69 1.52
N THR A 123 -6.42 -4.92 0.74
CA THR A 123 -5.63 -5.45 -0.37
C THR A 123 -4.55 -6.41 0.13
N THR A 124 -3.92 -6.11 1.26
CA THR A 124 -2.95 -7.00 1.90
C THR A 124 -3.60 -8.31 2.31
N ILE A 125 -4.71 -8.27 3.04
CA ILE A 125 -5.35 -9.46 3.60
C ILE A 125 -5.96 -10.34 2.49
N ILE A 126 -6.68 -9.75 1.53
CA ILE A 126 -7.42 -10.49 0.49
C ILE A 126 -6.48 -11.07 -0.58
N PHE A 127 -5.46 -10.30 -0.99
CA PHE A 127 -4.58 -10.65 -2.10
C PHE A 127 -3.15 -10.92 -1.63
N TRP A 128 -3.00 -11.48 -0.41
CA TRP A 128 -1.72 -11.74 0.24
C TRP A 128 -0.80 -12.64 -0.59
N ARG A 129 0.13 -12.04 -1.34
CA ARG A 129 1.22 -12.68 -2.10
C ARG A 129 0.86 -13.88 -3.00
N THR A 130 -0.39 -14.27 -3.08
CA THR A 130 -0.95 -15.35 -3.91
C THR A 130 -1.12 -14.90 -5.35
N SER A 131 -1.25 -13.59 -5.56
CA SER A 131 -1.48 -12.99 -6.86
C SER A 131 -0.69 -11.69 -7.03
N PRO A 132 -0.19 -11.39 -8.24
CA PRO A 132 0.41 -10.09 -8.57
C PRO A 132 -0.53 -8.90 -8.34
N ILE A 133 -1.84 -9.14 -8.24
CA ILE A 133 -2.87 -8.12 -8.10
C ILE A 133 -2.59 -7.19 -6.92
N SER A 134 -2.16 -7.72 -5.77
CA SER A 134 -1.91 -6.87 -4.59
C SER A 134 -0.75 -5.90 -4.80
N ILE A 135 0.32 -6.36 -5.45
CA ILE A 135 1.46 -5.52 -5.80
C ILE A 135 1.01 -4.41 -6.76
N VAL A 136 0.24 -4.77 -7.80
CA VAL A 136 -0.30 -3.78 -8.75
C VAL A 136 -1.16 -2.73 -8.03
N VAL A 137 -2.08 -3.16 -7.18
CA VAL A 137 -3.01 -2.26 -6.48
C VAL A 137 -2.25 -1.32 -5.52
N LEU A 138 -1.30 -1.85 -4.74
CA LEU A 138 -0.50 -1.02 -3.83
C LEU A 138 0.44 -0.07 -4.58
N CYS A 139 1.15 -0.56 -5.60
CA CYS A 139 1.99 0.30 -6.43
C CYS A 139 1.17 1.38 -7.12
N ASN A 140 -0.05 1.07 -7.56
CA ASN A 140 -0.94 2.06 -8.14
C ASN A 140 -1.34 3.14 -7.13
N LEU A 141 -1.67 2.72 -5.91
CA LEU A 141 -2.00 3.63 -4.82
C LEU A 141 -0.84 4.60 -4.52
N PHE A 142 0.40 4.10 -4.49
CA PHE A 142 1.60 4.93 -4.28
C PHE A 142 1.92 5.82 -5.49
N ALA A 143 1.79 5.29 -6.71
CA ALA A 143 2.07 6.02 -7.94
C ALA A 143 1.11 7.20 -8.12
N GLY A 144 -0.18 7.02 -7.78
CA GLY A 144 -1.17 8.10 -7.79
C GLY A 144 -0.76 9.28 -6.92
N ASP A 145 -0.33 9.02 -5.67
CA ASP A 145 0.13 10.07 -4.76
C ASP A 145 1.39 10.79 -5.27
N VAL A 146 2.34 10.05 -5.87
CA VAL A 146 3.56 10.63 -6.46
C VAL A 146 3.20 11.58 -7.60
N VAL A 147 2.33 11.15 -8.52
CA VAL A 147 1.88 11.97 -9.63
C VAL A 147 1.15 13.22 -9.13
N GLU A 148 0.24 13.09 -8.16
CA GLU A 148 -0.47 14.23 -7.56
C GLU A 148 0.48 15.19 -6.82
N SER A 149 1.68 14.75 -6.44
CA SER A 149 2.66 15.57 -5.71
C SER A 149 3.61 16.39 -6.59
N LEU A 150 3.65 16.14 -7.90
CA LEU A 150 4.53 16.85 -8.83
C LEU A 150 3.98 18.26 -9.14
N PRO A 151 4.83 19.30 -9.18
CA PRO A 151 4.41 20.69 -9.39
C PRO A 151 4.09 21.05 -10.86
N ILE A 152 3.88 20.07 -11.76
CA ILE A 152 3.86 20.30 -13.22
C ILE A 152 2.46 20.62 -13.78
N SER A 153 1.33 20.05 -13.31
CA SER A 153 -0.02 20.56 -13.70
C SER A 153 -1.21 19.98 -12.90
N THR A 154 -1.71 20.71 -11.90
CA THR A 154 -2.88 20.35 -11.06
C THR A 154 -4.24 20.24 -11.78
N ARG A 155 -4.28 20.33 -13.12
CA ARG A 155 -5.52 20.25 -13.93
C ARG A 155 -5.46 19.19 -15.03
N LEU A 156 -4.26 18.78 -15.45
CA LEU A 156 -4.05 17.67 -16.39
C LEU A 156 -3.73 16.36 -15.64
N ASP A 157 -3.09 16.47 -14.47
CA ASP A 157 -2.58 15.33 -13.69
C ASP A 157 -3.68 14.40 -13.15
N ASP A 158 -4.76 14.98 -12.62
CA ASP A 158 -5.83 14.22 -11.93
C ASP A 158 -6.71 13.39 -12.86
N ASN A 159 -6.80 13.74 -14.15
CA ASN A 159 -7.79 13.17 -15.08
C ASN A 159 -7.19 12.26 -16.17
N LEU A 160 -5.87 12.33 -16.40
CA LEU A 160 -5.19 11.52 -17.43
C LEU A 160 -3.92 10.87 -16.90
N THR A 161 -3.08 11.60 -16.17
CA THR A 161 -1.77 11.11 -15.73
C THR A 161 -1.88 10.06 -14.63
N VAL A 162 -2.82 10.19 -13.70
CA VAL A 162 -3.08 9.16 -12.66
C VAL A 162 -3.56 7.84 -13.27
N PRO A 163 -4.62 7.77 -14.11
CA PRO A 163 -5.01 6.54 -14.80
C PRO A 163 -3.92 5.96 -15.72
N LEU A 164 -3.15 6.80 -16.39
CA LEU A 164 -2.09 6.36 -17.31
C LEU A 164 -0.89 5.78 -16.55
N ALA A 165 -0.46 6.41 -15.44
CA ALA A 165 0.55 5.87 -14.54
C ALA A 165 0.06 4.57 -13.88
N SER A 166 -1.21 4.52 -13.50
CA SER A 166 -1.87 3.30 -13.00
C SER A 166 -1.78 2.16 -14.02
N ALA A 167 -2.13 2.47 -15.26
CA ALA A 167 -2.14 1.51 -16.36
C ALA A 167 -0.73 1.07 -16.75
N LEU A 168 0.25 1.97 -16.75
CA LEU A 168 1.66 1.65 -17.06
C LEU A 168 2.31 0.82 -15.96
N VAL A 169 2.12 1.18 -14.69
CA VAL A 169 2.61 0.40 -13.56
C VAL A 169 1.93 -0.97 -13.52
N GLY A 170 0.61 -1.00 -13.70
CA GLY A 170 -0.14 -2.24 -13.82
C GLY A 170 0.33 -3.12 -14.98
N ALA A 171 0.55 -2.54 -16.16
CA ALA A 171 1.05 -3.24 -17.33
C ALA A 171 2.49 -3.73 -17.14
N LEU A 172 3.37 -2.94 -16.51
CA LEU A 172 4.76 -3.31 -16.29
C LEU A 172 4.89 -4.41 -15.25
N VAL A 173 4.12 -4.35 -14.15
CA VAL A 173 4.06 -5.42 -13.16
C VAL A 173 3.42 -6.68 -13.76
N PHE A 174 2.35 -6.55 -14.54
CA PHE A 174 1.74 -7.67 -15.26
C PHE A 174 2.69 -8.26 -16.30
N HIS A 175 3.49 -7.44 -16.97
CA HIS A 175 4.53 -7.89 -17.89
C HIS A 175 5.67 -8.60 -17.14
N PHE A 176 6.20 -8.04 -16.06
CA PHE A 176 7.28 -8.68 -15.31
C PHE A 176 6.84 -10.00 -14.64
N ILE A 177 5.61 -10.09 -14.15
CA ILE A 177 5.09 -11.29 -13.49
C ILE A 177 4.53 -12.28 -14.52
N GLY A 178 3.83 -11.78 -15.53
CA GLY A 178 3.29 -12.55 -16.65
C GLY A 178 4.39 -13.13 -17.54
N VAL A 179 5.43 -12.36 -17.90
CA VAL A 179 6.57 -12.86 -18.68
C VAL A 179 7.43 -13.81 -17.88
N ARG A 180 7.59 -13.66 -16.56
CA ARG A 180 8.28 -14.68 -15.75
C ARG A 180 7.52 -16.01 -15.72
N ASN A 181 6.19 -15.98 -15.58
CA ASN A 181 5.38 -17.20 -15.70
C ASN A 181 5.33 -17.74 -17.13
N LEU A 182 5.33 -16.89 -18.16
CA LEU A 182 5.32 -17.29 -19.57
C LEU A 182 6.68 -17.84 -20.00
N CYS A 183 7.80 -17.31 -19.53
CA CYS A 183 9.14 -17.85 -19.78
C CYS A 183 9.36 -19.18 -19.04
N CYS A 184 8.78 -19.36 -17.85
CA CYS A 184 8.80 -20.65 -17.16
C CYS A 184 7.85 -21.69 -17.79
N MET A 185 6.73 -21.26 -18.40
CA MET A 185 5.84 -22.14 -19.17
C MET A 185 6.29 -22.38 -20.61
N SER A 186 7.11 -21.49 -21.19
CA SER A 186 7.63 -21.65 -22.56
C SER A 186 8.65 -22.77 -22.69
N SER A 187 9.05 -23.40 -21.58
CA SER A 187 9.78 -24.67 -21.60
C SER A 187 8.87 -25.87 -21.90
N ASP A 188 7.56 -25.78 -21.67
CA ASP A 188 6.59 -26.82 -21.98
C ASP A 188 5.64 -26.34 -23.08
N GLY A 189 6.08 -26.54 -24.33
CA GLY A 189 5.30 -26.22 -25.51
C GLY A 189 3.98 -27.00 -25.55
N SER A 190 2.87 -26.38 -25.14
CA SER A 190 1.54 -26.87 -25.51
C SER A 190 0.48 -25.75 -25.51
N ASN A 191 0.17 -25.31 -26.74
CA ASN A 191 -1.11 -24.83 -27.23
C ASN A 191 -1.77 -23.61 -26.55
N ILE A 192 -1.48 -22.44 -27.13
CA ILE A 192 -2.18 -21.14 -27.03
C ILE A 192 -3.73 -21.26 -27.11
N SER A 193 -4.25 -22.32 -27.74
CA SER A 193 -5.69 -22.62 -27.82
C SER A 193 -6.37 -22.82 -26.45
N THR A 194 -5.67 -23.37 -25.45
CA THR A 194 -6.26 -23.64 -24.12
C THR A 194 -6.37 -22.36 -23.28
N ILE A 195 -5.46 -21.41 -23.50
CA ILE A 195 -5.41 -20.12 -22.79
C ILE A 195 -6.57 -19.22 -23.23
N VAL A 196 -6.91 -19.20 -24.53
CA VAL A 196 -8.09 -18.47 -25.03
C VAL A 196 -9.38 -19.06 -24.46
N GLN A 197 -9.45 -20.38 -24.29
CA GLN A 197 -10.62 -21.03 -23.69
C GLN A 197 -10.78 -20.70 -22.19
N MET A 198 -9.70 -20.64 -21.40
CA MET A 198 -9.81 -20.29 -19.97
C MET A 198 -10.12 -18.81 -19.71
N VAL A 199 -9.63 -17.90 -20.56
CA VAL A 199 -9.88 -16.45 -20.40
C VAL A 199 -11.32 -16.07 -20.78
N PHE A 200 -11.95 -16.78 -21.71
CA PHE A 200 -13.34 -16.51 -22.13
C PHE A 200 -14.40 -17.41 -21.49
N ALA A 201 -14.04 -18.51 -20.81
CA ALA A 201 -15.01 -19.40 -20.14
C ALA A 201 -15.50 -18.90 -18.77
N GLY A 202 -15.00 -17.77 -18.26
CA GLY A 202 -15.43 -17.18 -16.98
C GLY A 202 -16.74 -16.40 -17.01
N SER A 203 -17.48 -16.38 -18.13
CA SER A 203 -18.77 -15.70 -18.21
C SER A 203 -19.83 -16.55 -18.90
N SER A 204 -20.80 -16.96 -18.07
CA SER A 204 -22.16 -17.46 -18.38
C SER A 204 -22.44 -18.95 -18.08
N LYS A 205 -23.05 -19.14 -16.90
CA LYS A 205 -23.87 -20.25 -16.38
C LYS A 205 -23.24 -21.63 -16.23
#